data_AF-A0A535UAR9-F1
#
_entry.id   AF-A0A535UAR9-F1
#
_cell.length_a   1.000
_cell.length_b   1.000
_cell.length_c   1.000
_cell.angle_alpha   90.00
_cell.angle_beta   90.00
_cell.angle_gamma   90.00
#
_symmetry.space_group_name_H-M   'P 1'
#
loop_
_entity.id
_entity.type
_entity.pdbx_description
1 polymer ?
#
loop_
_entity_poly.entity_id
_entity_poly.type
_entity_poly.pdbx_seq_one_letter_code
_entity_poly.pdbx_strand_id
1 'polypeptide(L)'
;MQRSEPKATSRQLAADVVQDVQRLVSLEVSLARQELKELAVTNAIAIGSMAFAGLVATIALLVALPVAVVEAVPWHWQAALVWAAAYIVLAGALYLFGKSRLKLRLPTRTFETLKENKAWALRQLRSNGR
;
A
#
# COMPACT_ATOMS: atom_id res chain seq x y z
N MET A 1 -67.50 12.97 28.01
CA MET A 1 -66.26 12.17 28.18
C MET A 1 -65.15 12.83 27.35
N GLN A 2 -64.36 13.70 27.97
CA GLN A 2 -63.22 14.37 27.31
C GLN A 2 -62.02 13.42 27.33
N ARG A 3 -61.51 13.03 26.15
CA ARG A 3 -60.23 12.32 26.03
C ARG A 3 -59.12 13.32 26.26
N SER A 4 -58.37 13.13 27.33
CA SER A 4 -57.15 13.86 27.66
C SER A 4 -56.11 13.63 26.56
N GLU A 5 -55.78 14.67 25.81
CA GLU A 5 -54.62 14.64 24.92
C GLU A 5 -53.35 14.50 25.79
N PRO A 6 -52.50 13.48 25.55
CA PRO A 6 -51.28 13.32 26.32
C PRO A 6 -50.33 14.47 25.96
N LYS A 7 -49.92 15.25 26.96
CA LYS A 7 -48.80 16.21 26.84
C LYS A 7 -47.54 15.43 26.45
N ALA A 8 -47.28 15.28 25.15
CA ALA A 8 -45.95 15.05 24.60
C ALA A 8 -45.12 16.30 24.97
N THR A 9 -44.59 16.26 26.18
CA THR A 9 -44.11 17.41 26.93
C THR A 9 -42.75 17.76 26.38
N SER A 10 -42.51 19.03 26.05
CA SER A 10 -41.24 19.71 25.68
C SER A 10 -39.90 18.99 25.93
N ARG A 11 -39.76 18.19 26.99
CA ARG A 11 -38.64 17.27 27.21
C ARG A 11 -38.45 16.20 26.13
N GLN A 12 -39.51 15.64 25.54
CA GLN A 12 -39.41 14.67 24.44
C GLN A 12 -38.86 15.33 23.18
N LEU A 13 -39.36 16.51 22.82
CA LEU A 13 -38.83 17.31 21.71
C LEU A 13 -37.36 17.70 21.92
N ALA A 14 -36.97 18.08 23.15
CA ALA A 14 -35.58 18.38 23.47
C ALA A 14 -34.68 17.13 23.36
N ALA A 15 -35.18 15.96 23.75
CA ALA A 15 -34.45 14.70 23.60
C ALA A 15 -34.28 14.30 22.12
N ASP A 16 -35.33 14.46 21.31
CA ASP A 16 -35.31 14.17 19.87
C ASP A 16 -34.31 15.08 19.13
N VAL A 17 -34.28 16.38 19.44
CA VAL A 17 -33.31 17.32 18.84
C VAL A 17 -31.87 16.96 19.21
N VAL A 18 -31.61 16.57 20.46
CA VAL A 18 -30.26 16.13 20.88
C VAL A 18 -29.86 14.85 20.13
N GLN A 19 -30.79 13.92 19.94
CA GLN A 19 -30.56 12.70 19.18
C GLN A 19 -30.29 12.99 17.69
N ASP A 20 -30.99 13.94 17.10
CA ASP A 20 -30.78 14.38 15.72
C ASP A 20 -29.43 15.08 15.52
N VAL A 21 -29.00 15.91 16.46
CA VAL A 21 -27.67 16.54 16.43
C VAL A 21 -26.57 15.49 16.53
N GLN A 22 -26.70 14.51 17.44
CA GLN A 22 -25.75 13.39 17.53
C GLN A 22 -25.70 12.59 16.23
N ARG A 23 -26.85 12.38 15.60
CA ARG A 23 -26.95 11.72 14.30
C ARG A 23 -26.24 12.50 13.21
N LEU A 24 -26.48 13.82 13.10
CA LEU A 24 -25.78 14.69 12.14
C LEU A 24 -24.26 14.62 12.32
N VAL A 25 -23.78 14.76 13.56
CA VAL A 25 -22.34 14.70 13.85
C VAL A 25 -21.75 13.36 13.42
N SER A 26 -22.45 12.25 13.68
CA SER A 26 -21.98 10.92 13.23
C SER A 26 -21.93 10.81 11.70
N LEU A 27 -22.91 11.41 11.00
CA LEU A 27 -22.95 11.44 9.54
C LEU A 27 -21.80 12.28 8.97
N GLU A 28 -21.58 13.48 9.50
CA GLU A 28 -20.50 14.37 9.08
C GLU A 28 -19.14 13.67 9.22
N VAL A 29 -18.92 12.97 10.35
CA VAL A 29 -17.70 12.18 10.58
C VAL A 29 -17.59 11.04 9.56
N SER A 30 -18.69 10.35 9.26
CA SER A 30 -18.70 9.28 8.27
C SER A 30 -18.42 9.78 6.85
N LEU A 31 -18.95 10.95 6.49
CA LEU A 31 -18.78 11.57 5.18
C LEU A 31 -17.37 12.10 5.03
N ALA A 32 -16.84 12.80 6.03
CA ALA A 32 -15.45 13.23 6.06
C ALA A 32 -14.48 12.04 5.94
N ARG A 33 -14.77 10.91 6.61
CA ARG A 33 -13.98 9.68 6.45
C ARG A 33 -14.05 9.11 5.03
N GLN A 34 -15.22 9.17 4.38
CA GLN A 34 -15.39 8.71 3.00
C GLN A 34 -14.63 9.60 2.02
N GLU A 35 -14.75 10.92 2.15
CA GLU A 35 -14.04 11.88 1.30
C GLU A 35 -12.51 11.73 1.45
N LEU A 36 -12.01 11.61 2.68
CA LEU A 36 -10.59 11.33 2.93
C LEU A 36 -10.14 10.00 2.29
N LYS A 37 -10.98 8.96 2.33
CA LYS A 37 -10.68 7.66 1.71
C LYS A 37 -10.64 7.79 0.19
N GLU A 38 -11.61 8.49 -0.40
CA GLU A 38 -11.68 8.70 -1.84
C GLU A 38 -10.49 9.52 -2.35
N LEU A 39 -10.15 10.61 -1.64
CA LEU A 39 -8.95 11.41 -1.91
C LEU A 39 -7.69 10.56 -1.80
N ALA A 40 -7.57 9.74 -0.75
CA ALA A 40 -6.41 8.86 -0.56
C ALA A 40 -6.29 7.83 -1.69
N VAL A 41 -7.39 7.20 -2.10
CA VAL A 41 -7.40 6.20 -3.19
C VAL A 41 -7.08 6.87 -4.52
N THR A 42 -7.73 7.98 -4.85
CA THR A 42 -7.51 8.70 -6.12
C THR A 42 -6.08 9.20 -6.21
N ASN A 43 -5.55 9.79 -5.15
CA ASN A 43 -4.16 10.24 -5.11
C ASN A 43 -3.18 9.07 -5.15
N ALA A 44 -3.48 7.94 -4.48
CA ALA A 44 -2.65 6.75 -4.56
C ALA A 44 -2.61 6.17 -5.98
N ILE A 45 -3.74 6.15 -6.69
CA ILE A 45 -3.81 5.73 -8.10
C ILE A 45 -3.01 6.69 -8.98
N ALA A 46 -3.14 8.00 -8.78
CA ALA A 46 -2.38 9.00 -9.54
C ALA A 46 -0.87 8.89 -9.31
N ILE A 47 -0.43 8.76 -8.06
CA ILE A 47 0.99 8.57 -7.72
C ILE A 47 1.49 7.24 -8.30
N GLY A 48 0.68 6.18 -8.19
CA GLY A 48 0.98 4.86 -8.75
C GLY A 48 1.12 4.89 -10.28
N SER A 49 0.24 5.60 -10.98
CA SER A 49 0.28 5.72 -12.44
C SER A 49 1.45 6.58 -12.91
N MET A 50 1.79 7.66 -12.20
CA MET A 50 3.00 8.45 -12.49
C MET A 50 4.28 7.64 -12.26
N ALA A 51 4.36 6.88 -11.16
CA ALA A 51 5.49 6.00 -10.90
C ALA A 51 5.62 4.91 -11.98
N PHE A 52 4.49 4.32 -12.41
CA PHE A 52 4.45 3.34 -13.49
C PHE A 52 4.85 3.95 -14.83
N ALA A 53 4.37 5.15 -15.18
CA ALA A 53 4.78 5.86 -16.38
C ALA A 53 6.29 6.14 -16.38
N GLY A 54 6.84 6.56 -15.24
CA GLY A 54 8.29 6.73 -15.07
C GLY A 54 9.07 5.43 -15.27
N LEU A 55 8.56 4.31 -14.77
CA LEU A 55 9.14 2.99 -15.01
C LEU A 55 9.13 2.62 -16.49
N VAL A 56 7.99 2.78 -17.17
CA VAL A 56 7.83 2.49 -18.60
C VAL A 56 8.75 3.39 -19.44
N ALA A 57 8.82 4.69 -19.14
CA ALA A 57 9.73 5.62 -19.82
C ALA A 57 11.20 5.24 -19.61
N THR A 58 11.56 4.80 -18.41
CA THR A 58 12.91 4.32 -18.11
C THR A 58 13.25 3.07 -18.93
N ILE A 59 12.34 2.10 -19.03
CA ILE A 59 12.51 0.91 -19.86
C ILE A 59 12.65 1.30 -21.34
N ALA A 60 11.79 2.19 -21.83
CA ALA A 60 11.84 2.67 -23.21
C ALA A 60 13.18 3.35 -23.53
N LEU A 61 13.67 4.21 -22.63
CA LEU A 61 14.97 4.86 -22.78
C LEU A 61 16.12 3.86 -22.74
N LEU A 62 16.06 2.89 -21.83
CA LEU A 62 17.04 1.81 -21.77
C LEU A 62 17.09 1.06 -23.10
N VAL A 63 15.97 0.77 -23.75
CA VAL A 63 15.98 0.06 -25.05
C VAL A 63 16.35 0.96 -26.22
N ALA A 64 15.78 2.16 -26.31
CA ALA A 64 15.93 3.04 -27.46
C ALA A 64 17.34 3.62 -27.61
N LEU A 65 18.00 3.97 -26.50
CA LEU A 65 19.31 4.63 -26.54
C LEU A 65 20.42 3.71 -27.08
N PRO A 66 20.54 2.44 -26.66
CA PRO A 66 21.49 1.49 -27.24
C PRO A 66 21.23 1.22 -28.71
N VAL A 67 19.97 1.08 -29.13
CA VAL A 67 19.62 0.87 -30.55
C VAL A 67 20.09 2.04 -31.39
N ALA A 68 19.77 3.28 -30.97
CA ALA A 68 20.19 4.49 -31.66
C ALA A 68 21.72 4.63 -31.73
N VAL A 69 22.44 4.32 -30.64
CA VAL A 69 23.91 4.40 -30.62
C VAL A 69 24.56 3.31 -31.45
N VAL A 70 24.02 2.08 -31.42
CA VAL A 70 24.54 0.99 -32.25
C VAL A 70 24.32 1.31 -33.72
N GLU A 71 23.18 1.87 -34.11
CA GLU A 71 22.91 2.25 -35.50
C GLU A 71 23.77 3.44 -35.97
N ALA A 72 24.03 4.42 -35.10
CA ALA A 72 24.82 5.60 -35.42
C ALA A 72 26.33 5.34 -35.58
N VAL A 73 26.84 4.19 -35.11
CA VAL A 73 28.28 3.89 -35.09
C VAL A 73 28.57 2.70 -36.02
N PRO A 74 29.56 2.78 -36.94
CA PRO A 74 29.89 1.68 -37.86
C PRO A 74 30.35 0.39 -37.16
N TRP A 75 30.84 0.52 -35.92
CA TRP A 75 31.30 -0.59 -35.10
C TRP A 75 30.23 -1.08 -34.13
N HIS A 76 29.21 -1.70 -34.70
CA HIS A 76 27.99 -2.12 -34.02
C HIS A 76 28.24 -3.02 -32.79
N TRP A 77 29.21 -3.94 -32.85
CA TRP A 77 29.45 -4.91 -31.77
C TRP A 77 30.15 -4.31 -30.54
N GLN A 78 31.10 -3.37 -30.70
CA GLN A 78 31.73 -2.66 -29.57
C GLN A 78 30.74 -1.69 -28.94
N ALA A 79 29.93 -1.00 -29.75
CA ALA A 79 28.87 -0.14 -29.24
C ALA A 79 27.88 -0.94 -28.37
N ALA A 80 27.50 -2.14 -28.82
CA ALA A 80 26.67 -3.06 -28.04
C ALA A 80 27.35 -3.51 -26.74
N LEU A 81 28.64 -3.84 -26.76
CA LEU A 81 29.40 -4.21 -25.55
C LEU A 81 29.52 -3.08 -24.54
N VAL A 82 29.76 -1.85 -24.99
CA VAL A 82 29.82 -0.66 -24.11
C VAL A 82 28.47 -0.43 -23.44
N TRP A 83 27.36 -0.59 -24.18
CA TRP A 83 26.03 -0.51 -23.59
C TRP A 83 25.74 -1.64 -22.60
N ALA A 84 26.12 -2.87 -22.93
CA ALA A 84 26.01 -4.00 -22.00
C ALA A 84 26.80 -3.74 -20.70
N ALA A 85 28.00 -3.18 -20.79
CA ALA A 85 28.79 -2.78 -19.62
C ALA A 85 28.08 -1.67 -18.82
N ALA A 86 27.53 -0.66 -19.49
CA ALA A 86 26.77 0.41 -18.83
C ALA A 86 25.55 -0.15 -18.08
N TYR A 87 24.85 -1.13 -18.65
CA TYR A 87 23.75 -1.84 -17.98
C TYR A 87 24.20 -2.59 -16.73
N ILE A 88 25.33 -3.30 -16.79
CA ILE A 88 25.87 -4.02 -15.63
C ILE A 88 26.24 -3.03 -14.52
N VAL A 89 26.84 -1.89 -14.87
CA VAL A 89 27.18 -0.83 -13.90
C VAL A 89 25.91 -0.26 -13.27
N LEU A 90 24.90 0.08 -14.08
CA LEU A 90 23.63 0.59 -13.59
C LEU A 90 22.93 -0.43 -12.67
N ALA A 91 22.85 -1.70 -13.08
CA ALA A 91 22.28 -2.77 -12.29
C ALA A 91 23.02 -2.98 -10.96
N GLY A 92 24.36 -2.96 -10.99
CA GLY A 92 25.20 -3.03 -9.81
C GLY A 92 24.94 -1.86 -8.84
N ALA A 93 24.86 -0.63 -9.36
CA ALA A 93 24.55 0.55 -8.56
C ALA A 93 23.16 0.45 -7.92
N LEU A 94 22.13 0.07 -8.67
CA LEU A 94 20.78 -0.12 -8.14
C LEU A 94 20.74 -1.24 -7.08
N TYR A 95 21.42 -2.35 -7.30
CA TYR A 95 21.51 -3.45 -6.34
C TYR A 95 22.16 -3.01 -5.04
N LEU A 96 23.31 -2.30 -5.12
CA LEU A 96 24.01 -1.79 -3.94
C LEU A 96 23.19 -0.73 -3.20
N PHE A 97 22.54 0.18 -3.94
CA PHE A 97 21.64 1.17 -3.36
C PHE A 97 20.46 0.50 -2.64
N GLY A 98 19.78 -0.44 -3.30
CA GLY A 98 18.70 -1.23 -2.72
C GLY A 98 19.16 -1.97 -1.47
N LYS A 99 20.27 -2.69 -1.54
CA LYS A 99 20.88 -3.41 -0.41
C LYS A 99 21.23 -2.48 0.76
N SER A 100 21.74 -1.29 0.50
CA SER A 100 22.07 -0.31 1.55
C SER A 100 20.84 0.22 2.30
N ARG A 101 19.69 0.29 1.60
CA ARG A 101 18.41 0.75 2.16
C ARG A 101 17.59 -0.39 2.75
N LEU A 102 17.90 -1.63 2.38
CA LEU A 102 17.20 -2.83 2.82
C LEU A 102 17.45 -3.10 4.31
N LYS A 103 16.60 -2.53 5.17
CA LYS A 103 16.56 -2.85 6.60
C LYS A 103 15.60 -4.03 6.83
N LEU A 104 15.96 -5.22 6.34
CA LEU A 104 15.24 -6.46 6.67
C LEU A 104 15.50 -6.80 8.14
N ARG A 105 14.76 -6.17 9.05
CA ARG A 105 14.62 -6.67 10.42
C ARG A 105 13.57 -7.76 10.38
N LEU A 106 13.99 -9.02 10.58
CA LEU A 106 13.05 -10.13 10.75
C LEU A 106 12.10 -9.76 11.90
N PRO A 107 10.76 -9.82 11.71
CA PRO A 107 9.82 -9.54 12.78
C PRO A 107 10.00 -10.59 13.88
N THR A 108 10.66 -10.19 14.96
CA THR A 108 11.04 -11.06 16.08
C THR A 108 9.82 -11.74 16.68
N ARG A 109 8.71 -10.99 16.82
CA ARG A 109 7.42 -11.50 17.33
C ARG A 109 6.86 -12.64 16.48
N THR A 110 6.88 -12.50 15.14
CA THR A 110 6.39 -13.54 14.23
C THR A 110 7.23 -14.82 14.32
N PHE A 111 8.56 -14.69 14.43
CA PHE A 111 9.44 -15.85 14.64
C PHE A 111 9.23 -16.55 15.98
N GLU A 112 8.94 -15.79 17.03
CA GLU A 112 8.66 -16.31 18.37
C GLU A 112 7.36 -17.13 18.38
N THR A 113 6.28 -16.57 17.81
CA THR A 113 5.01 -17.28 17.64
C THR A 113 5.13 -18.53 16.76
N LEU A 114 5.93 -18.48 15.68
CA LEU A 114 6.16 -19.65 14.82
C LEU A 114 6.91 -20.78 15.55
N LYS A 115 7.88 -20.44 16.42
CA LYS A 115 8.58 -21.42 17.26
C LYS A 115 7.64 -22.05 18.28
N GLU A 116 6.79 -21.25 18.93
CA GLU A 116 5.77 -21.76 19.85
C GLU A 116 4.77 -22.68 19.16
N ASN A 117 4.28 -22.30 17.97
CA ASN A 117 3.35 -23.12 17.19
C ASN A 117 3.98 -24.46 16.78
N LYS A 118 5.26 -24.45 16.35
CA LYS A 118 6.00 -25.68 16.06
C LYS A 118 6.15 -26.55 17.32
N ALA A 119 6.47 -25.94 18.46
CA ALA A 119 6.61 -26.66 19.72
C ALA A 119 5.28 -27.26 20.20
N TRP A 120 4.16 -26.55 20.00
CA TRP A 120 2.82 -27.06 20.29
C TRP A 120 2.45 -28.23 19.35
N ALA A 121 2.69 -28.10 18.04
CA ALA A 121 2.39 -29.15 17.07
C ALA A 121 3.20 -30.44 17.32
N LEU A 122 4.48 -30.32 17.67
CA LEU A 122 5.32 -31.47 18.03
C LEU A 122 4.86 -32.14 19.33
N ARG A 123 4.33 -31.37 20.28
CA ARG A 123 3.72 -31.93 21.51
C ARG A 123 2.43 -32.68 21.20
N GLN A 124 1.58 -32.15 20.32
CA GLN A 124 0.33 -32.78 19.90
C GLN A 124 0.56 -34.14 19.21
N LEU A 125 1.57 -34.22 18.33
CA LEU A 125 1.94 -35.48 17.69
C LEU A 125 2.50 -36.51 18.68
N ARG A 126 3.20 -36.06 19.73
CA ARG A 126 3.74 -36.94 20.78
C ARG A 126 2.68 -37.40 21.78
N SER A 127 1.60 -36.65 21.99
CA SER A 127 0.55 -37.02 22.95
C SER A 127 -0.53 -37.95 22.39
N ASN A 128 -0.74 -37.99 21.06
CA ASN A 128 -1.74 -38.84 20.40
C ASN A 128 -1.24 -40.28 20.10
N GLY A 129 -0.10 -40.68 20.65
CA GLY A 129 0.54 -41.98 20.44
C GLY A 129 0.51 -42.92 21.65
N ARG A 130 -0.43 -42.74 22.57
CA ARG A 130 -0.70 -43.61 23.73
C ARG A 130 -2.19 -43.87 23.84
#